data_AF-A0A2P9D1I9-F1
#
_entry.id   AF-A0A2P9D1I9-F1
#
_cell.length_a   1.000
_cell.length_b   1.000
_cell.length_c   1.000
_cell.angle_alpha   90.00
_cell.angle_beta   90.00
_cell.angle_gamma   90.00
#
_symmetry.space_group_name_H-M   'P 1'
#
loop_
_entity.id
_entity.type
_entity.pdbx_description
1 polymer ?
#
loop_
_entity_poly.entity_id
_entity_poly.type
_entity_poly.pdbx_seq_one_letter_code
_entity_poly.pdbx_strand_id
1 'polypeptide(L)'
;MTSEGSIQLKDDQWDVINYKDEKIVKLSQVELNNAVNIYNCENTTFVIENNKFKSLQIEKCVKCNVVLNNLISSIEIINSKKVKIQVLGKSSSISIDKCTGVEFYLSKENVECEFTTALSSEMNIHIQGQDEEWTEITIPEQFQHHLENGKLTTRVSDLYKF
;
A
#
# COMPACT_ATOMS: atom_id res chain seq x y z
N MET A 1 0.14 -22.52 17.70
CA MET A 1 -0.57 -21.55 18.55
C MET A 1 -0.70 -20.28 17.73
N THR A 2 -1.88 -19.99 17.18
CA THR A 2 -2.17 -18.69 16.58
C THR A 2 -2.18 -17.67 17.71
N SER A 3 -1.23 -16.74 17.69
CA SER A 3 -1.21 -15.58 18.60
C SER A 3 -2.49 -14.77 18.39
N GLU A 4 -3.13 -14.36 19.48
CA GLU A 4 -4.27 -13.44 19.42
C GLU A 4 -3.87 -12.09 18.80
N GLY A 5 -4.80 -11.46 18.09
CA GLY A 5 -4.60 -10.14 17.53
C GLY A 5 -4.32 -9.12 18.63
N SER A 6 -3.39 -8.19 18.41
CA SER A 6 -3.07 -7.15 19.39
C SER A 6 -2.75 -5.81 18.76
N ILE A 7 -3.02 -4.74 19.50
CA ILE A 7 -2.72 -3.35 19.15
C ILE A 7 -1.92 -2.75 20.29
N GLN A 8 -0.72 -2.25 20.01
CA GLN A 8 0.17 -1.68 21.02
C GLN A 8 0.85 -0.43 20.47
N LEU A 9 0.95 0.62 21.30
CA LEU A 9 1.72 1.82 20.98
C LEU A 9 3.10 1.73 21.63
N LYS A 10 4.15 1.89 20.83
CA LYS A 10 5.54 1.95 21.27
C LYS A 10 6.30 2.97 20.45
N ASP A 11 6.97 3.92 21.10
CA ASP A 11 7.84 4.92 20.45
C ASP A 11 7.17 5.62 19.25
N ASP A 12 5.94 6.12 19.46
CA ASP A 12 5.07 6.72 18.44
C ASP A 12 4.66 5.80 17.27
N GLN A 13 4.86 4.49 17.38
CA GLN A 13 4.41 3.50 16.41
C GLN A 13 3.29 2.62 16.99
N TRP A 14 2.17 2.55 16.27
CA TRP A 14 1.12 1.57 16.51
C TRP A 14 1.44 0.26 15.80
N ASP A 15 1.74 -0.78 16.58
CA ASP A 15 1.88 -2.14 16.09
C ASP A 15 0.53 -2.86 16.16
N VAL A 16 0.01 -3.23 14.98
CA VAL A 16 -1.27 -3.91 14.79
C VAL A 16 -0.98 -5.29 14.21
N ILE A 17 -1.00 -6.30 15.07
CA ILE A 17 -0.38 -7.59 14.75
C ILE A 17 -1.34 -8.76 14.90
N ASN A 18 -1.16 -9.78 14.05
CA ASN A 18 -1.78 -11.11 14.17
C ASN A 18 -3.32 -11.16 14.10
N TYR A 19 -3.98 -10.11 13.56
CA TYR A 19 -5.43 -10.16 13.32
C TYR A 19 -5.77 -11.12 12.18
N LYS A 20 -6.78 -11.96 12.38
CA LYS A 20 -7.22 -12.96 11.39
C LYS A 20 -8.73 -13.00 11.31
N ASP A 21 -9.27 -12.99 10.10
CA ASP A 21 -10.70 -13.13 9.81
C ASP A 21 -11.60 -12.09 10.49
N GLU A 22 -11.03 -10.92 10.83
CA GLU A 22 -11.79 -9.81 11.40
C GLU A 22 -12.47 -9.00 10.30
N LYS A 23 -13.76 -8.70 10.46
CA LYS A 23 -14.46 -7.89 9.48
C LYS A 23 -13.85 -6.49 9.38
N ILE A 24 -13.69 -5.82 10.52
CA ILE A 24 -13.16 -4.45 10.62
C ILE A 24 -12.43 -4.29 11.96
N VAL A 25 -11.20 -3.80 11.91
CA VAL A 25 -10.41 -3.33 13.05
C VAL A 25 -10.23 -1.81 12.92
N LYS A 26 -10.75 -1.05 13.88
CA LYS A 26 -10.69 0.41 13.88
C LYS A 26 -9.52 0.91 14.73
N LEU A 27 -8.75 1.83 14.18
CA LEU A 27 -7.60 2.49 14.83
C LEU A 27 -7.98 3.96 15.07
N SER A 28 -8.67 4.22 16.18
CA SER A 28 -9.19 5.54 16.55
C SER A 28 -8.22 6.41 17.33
N GLN A 29 -7.15 5.81 17.87
CA GLN A 29 -6.16 6.48 18.73
C GLN A 29 -4.89 6.91 17.99
N VAL A 30 -4.83 6.74 16.66
CA VAL A 30 -3.67 7.14 15.86
C VAL A 30 -3.62 8.66 15.77
N GLU A 31 -2.51 9.27 16.17
CA GLU A 31 -2.27 10.71 16.15
C GLU A 31 -1.37 11.14 14.97
N LEU A 32 -1.23 12.45 14.76
CA LEU A 32 -0.52 13.05 13.63
C LEU A 32 0.93 12.55 13.48
N ASN A 33 1.63 12.39 14.59
CA ASN A 33 3.03 11.99 14.60
C ASN A 33 3.23 10.48 14.61
N ASN A 34 2.15 9.69 14.69
CA ASN A 34 2.28 8.25 14.81
C ASN A 34 2.54 7.57 13.46
N ALA A 35 3.41 6.58 13.49
CA ALA A 35 3.49 5.55 12.46
C ALA A 35 2.50 4.41 12.78
N VAL A 36 2.02 3.73 11.75
CA VAL A 36 1.19 2.53 11.90
C VAL A 36 1.88 1.38 11.18
N ASN A 37 2.07 0.27 11.87
CA ASN A 37 2.65 -0.96 11.35
C ASN A 37 1.63 -2.10 11.48
N ILE A 38 1.15 -2.60 10.35
CA ILE A 38 0.22 -3.74 10.28
C ILE A 38 1.02 -4.98 9.90
N TYR A 39 1.14 -5.93 10.82
CA TYR A 39 2.06 -7.05 10.67
C TYR A 39 1.39 -8.42 10.88
N ASN A 40 1.63 -9.35 9.95
CA ASN A 40 1.17 -10.74 10.04
C ASN A 40 -0.35 -10.88 10.20
N CYS A 41 -1.11 -10.03 9.50
CA CYS A 41 -2.57 -10.04 9.52
C CYS A 41 -3.15 -10.78 8.30
N GLU A 42 -4.36 -11.33 8.44
CA GLU A 42 -5.00 -12.12 7.41
C GLU A 42 -6.49 -11.83 7.31
N ASN A 43 -7.02 -11.71 6.09
CA ASN A 43 -8.45 -11.59 5.82
C ASN A 43 -9.16 -10.54 6.70
N THR A 44 -8.55 -9.36 6.83
CA THR A 44 -8.96 -8.32 7.78
C THR A 44 -8.98 -6.94 7.13
N THR A 45 -10.00 -6.13 7.43
CA THR A 45 -10.05 -4.71 7.04
C THR A 45 -9.65 -3.82 8.20
N PHE A 46 -8.70 -2.91 7.97
CA PHE A 46 -8.26 -1.90 8.94
C PHE A 46 -8.77 -0.52 8.53
N VAL A 47 -9.30 0.23 9.48
CA VAL A 47 -9.76 1.61 9.27
C VAL A 47 -9.01 2.52 10.23
N ILE A 48 -8.15 3.37 9.67
CA ILE A 48 -7.42 4.39 10.43
C ILE A 48 -8.29 5.65 10.41
N GLU A 49 -8.97 5.93 11.54
CA GLU A 49 -10.05 6.92 11.59
C GLU A 49 -9.53 8.37 11.61
N ASN A 50 -8.28 8.60 12.00
CA ASN A 50 -7.72 9.95 12.03
C ASN A 50 -7.54 10.53 10.60
N ASN A 51 -7.70 11.84 10.49
CA ASN A 51 -7.60 12.58 9.23
C ASN A 51 -6.18 12.58 8.65
N LYS A 52 -5.14 12.50 9.49
CA LYS A 52 -3.75 12.54 9.04
C LYS A 52 -2.80 11.91 10.07
N PHE A 53 -1.83 11.12 9.61
CA PHE A 53 -0.78 10.52 10.44
C PHE A 53 0.53 10.40 9.66
N LYS A 54 1.60 9.89 10.30
CA LYS A 54 2.95 9.93 9.74
C LYS A 54 3.13 9.00 8.54
N SER A 55 3.07 7.70 8.78
CA SER A 55 3.41 6.65 7.80
C SER A 55 2.65 5.36 8.07
N LEU A 56 2.43 4.57 7.02
CA LEU A 56 1.84 3.24 7.10
C LEU A 56 2.83 2.19 6.56
N GLN A 57 3.08 1.15 7.34
CA GLN A 57 3.76 -0.07 6.91
C GLN A 57 2.80 -1.26 7.00
N ILE A 58 2.80 -2.11 5.97
CA ILE A 58 2.06 -3.36 5.92
C ILE A 58 3.04 -4.48 5.59
N GLU A 59 3.21 -5.44 6.49
CA GLU A 59 4.15 -6.54 6.29
C GLU A 59 3.54 -7.91 6.60
N LYS A 60 3.87 -8.91 5.76
CA LYS A 60 3.40 -10.31 5.93
C LYS A 60 1.88 -10.43 6.02
N CYS A 61 1.15 -9.55 5.35
CA CYS A 61 -0.30 -9.54 5.38
C CYS A 61 -0.90 -10.24 4.15
N VAL A 62 -2.03 -10.92 4.34
CA VAL A 62 -2.71 -11.67 3.27
C VAL A 62 -4.19 -11.34 3.23
N LYS A 63 -4.73 -10.90 2.08
CA LYS A 63 -6.15 -10.49 1.93
C LYS A 63 -6.55 -9.39 2.91
N CYS A 64 -5.68 -8.41 3.12
CA CYS A 64 -5.96 -7.29 4.02
C CYS A 64 -6.39 -6.05 3.24
N ASN A 65 -7.37 -5.33 3.78
CA ASN A 65 -7.79 -4.04 3.25
C ASN A 65 -7.42 -2.94 4.26
N VAL A 66 -7.00 -1.77 3.80
CA VAL A 66 -6.75 -0.60 4.65
C VAL A 66 -7.44 0.62 4.09
N VAL A 67 -8.19 1.33 4.93
CA VAL A 67 -8.80 2.63 4.61
C VAL A 67 -8.18 3.71 5.47
N LEU A 68 -7.69 4.77 4.85
CA LEU A 68 -7.03 5.89 5.52
C LEU A 68 -7.31 7.22 4.81
N ASN A 69 -7.16 8.33 5.54
CA ASN A 69 -7.36 9.67 4.99
C ASN A 69 -6.07 10.22 4.35
N ASN A 70 -5.19 10.83 5.15
CA ASN A 70 -3.97 11.46 4.69
C ASN A 70 -2.73 10.90 5.38
N LEU A 71 -1.60 10.96 4.69
CA LEU A 71 -0.28 10.64 5.23
C LEU A 71 0.65 11.85 5.14
N ILE A 72 1.62 11.92 6.05
CA ILE A 72 2.71 12.90 5.98
C ILE A 72 3.79 12.39 5.02
N SER A 73 4.16 11.11 5.09
CA SER A 73 5.30 10.57 4.35
C SER A 73 4.93 9.50 3.33
N SER A 74 4.69 8.27 3.78
CA SER A 74 4.75 7.11 2.90
C SER A 74 3.83 5.96 3.30
N ILE A 75 3.55 5.11 2.31
CA ILE A 75 2.99 3.77 2.47
C ILE A 75 4.04 2.77 2.02
N GLU A 76 4.31 1.75 2.83
CA GLU A 76 5.22 0.66 2.50
C GLU A 76 4.51 -0.68 2.64
N ILE A 77 4.57 -1.51 1.59
CA ILE A 77 3.99 -2.85 1.59
C ILE A 77 5.11 -3.85 1.31
N ILE A 78 5.32 -4.77 2.25
CA ILE A 78 6.45 -5.69 2.23
C ILE A 78 5.94 -7.12 2.39
N ASN A 79 6.37 -8.04 1.54
CA ASN A 79 6.12 -9.48 1.68
C ASN A 79 4.64 -9.84 1.91
N SER A 80 3.73 -9.17 1.20
CA SER A 80 2.28 -9.27 1.42
C SER A 80 1.54 -9.68 0.15
N LYS A 81 0.32 -10.22 0.30
CA LYS A 81 -0.46 -10.76 -0.82
C LYS A 81 -1.91 -10.30 -0.77
N LYS A 82 -2.50 -9.92 -1.90
CA LYS A 82 -3.91 -9.51 -2.00
C LYS A 82 -4.22 -8.37 -1.04
N VAL A 83 -3.42 -7.31 -1.08
CA VAL A 83 -3.60 -6.12 -0.22
C VAL A 83 -4.34 -5.05 -1.00
N LYS A 84 -5.38 -4.46 -0.40
CA LYS A 84 -6.07 -3.30 -0.96
C LYS A 84 -5.92 -2.10 -0.05
N ILE A 85 -5.62 -0.93 -0.61
CA ILE A 85 -5.47 0.30 0.17
C ILE A 85 -6.31 1.40 -0.45
N GLN A 86 -7.19 2.01 0.34
CA GLN A 86 -7.99 3.17 -0.06
C GLN A 86 -7.49 4.42 0.67
N VAL A 87 -7.05 5.41 -0.09
CA VAL A 87 -6.59 6.72 0.38
C VAL A 87 -7.63 7.76 0.02
N LEU A 88 -8.36 8.24 1.03
CA LEU A 88 -9.46 9.21 0.85
C LEU A 88 -8.95 10.65 0.62
N GLY A 89 -7.80 10.98 1.20
CA GLY A 89 -7.10 12.27 1.02
C GLY A 89 -5.86 12.08 0.16
N LYS A 90 -4.72 12.62 0.60
CA LYS A 90 -3.43 12.60 -0.11
C LYS A 90 -2.38 11.66 0.51
N SER A 91 -1.60 11.02 -0.35
CA SER A 91 -0.35 10.29 -0.07
C SER A 91 0.74 10.69 -1.08
N SER A 92 2.00 10.79 -0.64
CA SER A 92 3.11 11.26 -1.47
C SER A 92 3.95 10.16 -2.10
N SER A 93 4.32 9.13 -1.34
CA SER A 93 5.26 8.10 -1.80
C SER A 93 4.80 6.71 -1.35
N ILE A 94 4.85 5.76 -2.27
CA ILE A 94 4.38 4.40 -2.07
C ILE A 94 5.50 3.44 -2.48
N SER A 95 5.80 2.47 -1.62
CA SER A 95 6.72 1.37 -1.94
C SER A 95 6.06 0.00 -1.84
N ILE A 96 6.39 -0.89 -2.77
CA ILE A 96 5.88 -2.26 -2.85
C ILE A 96 7.05 -3.22 -3.06
N ASP A 97 7.40 -4.01 -2.04
CA ASP A 97 8.50 -5.00 -2.08
C ASP A 97 7.97 -6.41 -1.82
N LYS A 98 8.33 -7.37 -2.69
CA LYS A 98 7.98 -8.80 -2.55
C LYS A 98 6.48 -9.07 -2.38
N CYS A 99 5.62 -8.34 -3.08
CA CYS A 99 4.17 -8.47 -2.96
C CYS A 99 3.53 -9.08 -4.22
N THR A 100 2.34 -9.67 -4.05
CA THR A 100 1.51 -10.14 -5.18
C THR A 100 0.07 -9.74 -4.96
N GLY A 101 -0.53 -9.04 -5.93
CA GLY A 101 -1.92 -8.60 -5.87
C GLY A 101 -2.07 -7.41 -4.94
N VAL A 102 -1.62 -6.24 -5.38
CA VAL A 102 -1.72 -4.99 -4.64
C VAL A 102 -2.58 -4.01 -5.41
N GLU A 103 -3.67 -3.55 -4.80
CA GLU A 103 -4.58 -2.58 -5.40
C GLU A 103 -4.62 -1.31 -4.56
N PHE A 104 -4.34 -0.16 -5.19
CA PHE A 104 -4.50 1.15 -4.59
C PHE A 104 -5.76 1.83 -5.13
N TYR A 105 -6.59 2.38 -4.25
CA TYR A 105 -7.72 3.24 -4.59
C TYR A 105 -7.41 4.63 -4.09
N LEU A 106 -7.04 5.52 -5.01
CA LEU A 106 -6.58 6.86 -4.70
C LEU A 106 -7.65 7.90 -5.02
N SER A 107 -7.86 8.84 -4.10
CA SER A 107 -8.67 10.02 -4.38
C SER A 107 -8.05 10.86 -5.50
N LYS A 108 -8.86 11.72 -6.12
CA LYS A 108 -8.45 12.69 -7.15
C LYS A 108 -7.34 13.67 -6.71
N GLU A 109 -7.00 13.72 -5.43
CA GLU A 109 -5.92 14.57 -4.90
C GLU A 109 -4.52 13.95 -5.12
N ASN A 110 -4.43 12.68 -5.51
CA ASN A 110 -3.18 11.92 -5.64
C ASN A 110 -2.60 11.90 -7.06
N VAL A 111 -2.67 13.01 -7.78
CA VAL A 111 -2.20 13.10 -9.18
C VAL A 111 -0.67 13.06 -9.35
N GLU A 112 0.09 13.20 -8.26
CA GLU A 112 1.56 13.21 -8.26
C GLU A 112 2.16 12.13 -7.33
N CYS A 113 1.43 11.04 -7.05
CA CYS A 113 1.92 9.99 -6.17
C CYS A 113 3.03 9.18 -6.86
N GLU A 114 4.17 8.99 -6.18
CA GLU A 114 5.28 8.20 -6.70
C GLU A 114 5.24 6.75 -6.19
N PHE A 115 5.45 5.80 -7.09
CA PHE A 115 5.49 4.37 -6.79
C PHE A 115 6.90 3.80 -7.04
N THR A 116 7.48 3.18 -6.01
CA THR A 116 8.70 2.38 -6.13
C THR A 116 8.37 0.91 -5.92
N THR A 117 8.72 0.05 -6.88
CA THR A 117 8.39 -1.38 -6.81
C THR A 117 9.62 -2.26 -6.93
N ALA A 118 9.62 -3.39 -6.22
CA ALA A 118 10.66 -4.41 -6.30
C ALA A 118 10.05 -5.80 -6.07
N LEU A 119 10.44 -6.78 -6.89
CA LEU A 119 10.06 -8.19 -6.74
C LEU A 119 8.54 -8.40 -6.54
N SER A 120 7.72 -7.56 -7.17
CA SER A 120 6.28 -7.51 -6.94
C SER A 120 5.50 -7.69 -8.24
N SER A 121 4.27 -8.20 -8.12
CA SER A 121 3.40 -8.55 -9.25
C SER A 121 1.93 -8.26 -8.98
N GLU A 122 1.11 -8.18 -10.04
CA GLU A 122 -0.33 -7.90 -10.00
C GLU A 122 -0.62 -6.58 -9.26
N MET A 123 0.06 -5.50 -9.65
CA MET A 123 -0.03 -4.19 -9.01
C MET A 123 -0.89 -3.23 -9.84
N ASN A 124 -1.96 -2.71 -9.26
CA ASN A 124 -2.88 -1.79 -9.94
C ASN A 124 -3.20 -0.56 -9.09
N ILE A 125 -3.41 0.56 -9.77
CA ILE A 125 -3.85 1.83 -9.20
C ILE A 125 -5.22 2.14 -9.80
N HIS A 126 -6.18 2.44 -8.96
CA HIS A 126 -7.48 2.99 -9.32
C HIS A 126 -7.47 4.45 -8.90
N ILE A 127 -7.53 5.38 -9.86
CA ILE A 127 -7.60 6.82 -9.59
C ILE A 127 -9.03 7.31 -9.85
N GLN A 128 -9.57 8.07 -8.90
CA GLN A 128 -10.91 8.64 -9.04
C GLN A 128 -10.90 9.84 -9.99
N GLY A 129 -11.72 9.79 -11.03
CA GLY A 129 -11.97 10.88 -11.98
C GLY A 129 -12.91 11.96 -11.45
N GLN A 130 -13.18 12.97 -12.27
CA GLN A 130 -14.09 14.07 -11.90
C GLN A 130 -15.54 13.61 -11.73
N ASP A 131 -15.98 12.63 -12.53
CA ASP A 131 -17.34 12.09 -12.53
C ASP A 131 -17.53 10.88 -11.60
N GLU A 132 -16.63 10.72 -10.61
CA GLU A 132 -16.55 9.56 -9.69
C GLU A 132 -16.28 8.20 -10.37
N GLU A 133 -16.03 8.19 -11.68
CA GLU A 133 -15.54 7.03 -12.41
C GLU A 133 -14.09 6.70 -12.00
N TRP A 134 -13.78 5.41 -11.92
CA TRP A 134 -12.44 4.93 -11.57
C TRP A 134 -11.68 4.52 -12.82
N THR A 135 -10.49 5.08 -13.01
CA THR A 135 -9.55 4.63 -14.05
C THR A 135 -8.55 3.68 -13.43
N GLU A 136 -8.44 2.47 -13.98
CA GLU A 136 -7.43 1.49 -13.59
C GLU A 136 -6.14 1.69 -14.39
N ILE A 137 -5.01 1.68 -13.70
CA ILE A 137 -3.66 1.84 -14.23
C ILE A 137 -2.81 0.72 -13.65
N THR A 138 -2.31 -0.17 -14.51
CA THR A 138 -1.40 -1.25 -14.10
C THR A 138 0.02 -0.71 -13.95
N ILE A 139 0.68 -1.04 -12.84
CA ILE A 139 2.11 -0.75 -12.66
C ILE A 139 2.90 -1.85 -13.38
N PRO A 140 3.81 -1.50 -14.31
CA PRO A 140 4.61 -2.47 -15.02
C PRO A 140 5.56 -3.25 -14.09
N GLU A 141 5.63 -4.56 -14.31
CA GLU A 141 6.46 -5.48 -13.51
C GLU A 141 7.52 -6.19 -14.36
N GLN A 142 7.51 -6.02 -15.69
CA GLN A 142 8.51 -6.57 -16.60
C GLN A 142 9.30 -5.47 -17.32
N PHE A 143 10.63 -5.62 -17.31
CA PHE A 143 11.58 -4.74 -17.98
C PHE A 143 12.40 -5.50 -19.02
N GLN A 144 12.73 -4.82 -20.11
CA GLN A 144 13.64 -5.32 -21.14
C GLN A 144 14.98 -4.59 -21.03
N HIS A 145 16.06 -5.35 -21.13
CA HIS A 145 17.42 -4.83 -21.00
C HIS A 145 18.19 -5.07 -22.30
N HIS A 146 18.90 -4.06 -22.78
CA HIS A 146 19.73 -4.13 -23.98
C HIS A 146 21.17 -3.73 -23.64
N LEU A 147 22.12 -4.63 -23.93
CA LEU A 147 23.54 -4.38 -23.74
C LEU A 147 24.18 -4.05 -25.09
N GLU A 148 24.64 -2.82 -25.25
CA GLU A 148 25.28 -2.35 -26.47
C GLU A 148 26.53 -1.55 -26.13
N ASN A 149 27.67 -1.91 -26.74
CA ASN A 149 28.96 -1.24 -26.52
C ASN A 149 29.34 -1.09 -25.02
N GLY A 150 28.99 -2.09 -24.20
CA GLY A 150 29.24 -2.07 -22.75
C GLY A 150 28.31 -1.19 -21.93
N LYS A 151 27.31 -0.55 -22.55
CA LYS A 151 26.27 0.23 -21.86
C LYS A 151 24.97 -0.57 -21.81
N LEU A 152 24.40 -0.69 -20.61
CA LEU A 152 23.09 -1.28 -20.40
C LEU A 152 22.02 -0.21 -20.47
N THR A 153 20.99 -0.41 -21.28
CA THR A 153 19.76 0.38 -21.26
C THR A 153 18.58 -0.50 -20.84
N THR A 154 17.67 0.07 -20.07
CA THR A 154 16.48 -0.61 -19.55
C THR A 154 15.25 0.18 -19.96
N ARG A 155 14.22 -0.52 -20.41
CA ARG A 155 12.89 0.05 -20.65
C ARG A 155 11.82 -0.88 -20.10
N VAL A 156 10.62 -0.35 -19.89
CA VAL A 156 9.44 -1.18 -19.63
C VAL A 156 9.18 -2.08 -20.84
N SER A 157 8.76 -3.32 -20.57
CA SER A 157 8.44 -4.30 -21.62
C SER A 157 7.32 -3.82 -22.55
N ASP A 158 7.43 -4.17 -23.83
CA ASP A 158 6.43 -3.86 -24.85
C ASP A 158 5.05 -4.56 -24.62
N LEU A 159 4.96 -5.42 -23.60
CA LEU A 159 3.70 -5.99 -23.13
C LEU A 159 2.74 -4.94 -22.56
N TYR A 160 3.27 -3.83 -22.05
CA TYR A 160 2.46 -2.73 -21.52
C TYR A 160 2.25 -1.68 -22.59
N LYS A 161 1.00 -1.21 -22.72
CA LYS A 161 0.62 -0.13 -23.63
C LYS A 161 0.19 1.06 -22.79
N PHE A 162 0.93 2.16 -22.89
CA PHE A 162 0.63 3.45 -22.25
C PHE A 162 0.25 4.47 -23.32
#